data_AF-A0A3C0PRI4-F1
#
_entry.id   AF-A0A3C0PRI4-F1
#
_cell.length_a   1.000
_cell.length_b   1.000
_cell.length_c   1.000
_cell.angle_alpha   90.00
_cell.angle_beta   90.00
_cell.angle_gamma   90.00
#
_symmetry.space_group_name_H-M   'P 1'
#
loop_
_entity.id
_entity.type
_entity.pdbx_description
1 polymer ?
#
loop_
_entity_poly.entity_id
_entity_poly.type
_entity_poly.pdbx_seq_one_letter_code
_entity_poly.pdbx_strand_id
1 'polypeptide(L)' 'SIACPILTGQGRVVGAVSIASSTNRYTIDDLEKQRPNLLKSANLIGSEAELWQVPTWS' A
#
# COMPACT_ATOMS: atom_id res chain seq x y z
N SER A 1 0.14 13.02 5.64
CA SER A 1 0.16 11.78 4.85
C SER A 1 -0.82 10.79 5.45
N ILE A 2 -1.25 9.79 4.69
CA ILE A 2 -1.99 8.62 5.19
C ILE A 2 -1.28 7.36 4.70
N ALA A 3 -1.33 6.27 5.47
CA ALA A 3 -0.64 5.03 5.16
C ALA A 3 -1.46 3.80 5.56
N CYS A 4 -1.20 2.67 4.93
CA CYS A 4 -1.73 1.37 5.34
C CYS A 4 -0.67 0.28 5.18
N PRO A 5 -0.77 -0.81 5.97
CA PRO A 5 0.12 -1.96 5.81
C PRO A 5 -0.20 -2.70 4.50
N ILE A 6 0.83 -3.28 3.90
CA ILE A 6 0.72 -4.24 2.81
C ILE A 6 0.68 -5.63 3.46
N LEU A 7 -0.41 -6.35 3.24
CA LEU A 7 -0.65 -7.68 3.79
C LEU A 7 -0.67 -8.71 2.64
N THR A 8 -0.09 -9.88 2.85
CA THR A 8 -0.33 -11.04 1.96
C THR A 8 -1.74 -11.59 2.17
N GLY A 9 -2.20 -12.52 1.33
CA GLY A 9 -3.48 -13.22 1.51
C GLY A 9 -3.57 -13.97 2.83
N GLN A 10 -2.44 -14.34 3.42
CA GLN A 10 -2.33 -14.98 4.75
C GLN A 10 -2.27 -13.97 5.91
N GLY A 11 -2.40 -12.66 5.65
CA GLY A 11 -2.36 -11.61 6.66
C GLY A 11 -0.96 -11.26 7.18
N ARG A 12 0.11 -11.73 6.52
CA ARG A 12 1.49 -11.37 6.88
C ARG A 12 1.80 -9.95 6.39
N VAL A 13 2.36 -9.11 7.26
CA VAL A 13 2.86 -7.78 6.89
C VAL A 13 4.16 -7.93 6.11
N VAL A 14 4.21 -7.35 4.90
CA VAL A 14 5.41 -7.33 4.04
C VAL A 14 5.94 -5.92 3.77
N GLY A 15 5.19 -4.89 4.19
CA GLY A 15 5.57 -3.50 4.04
C GLY A 15 4.43 -2.55 4.34
N ALA A 16 4.54 -1.30 3.87
CA ALA A 16 3.49 -0.30 3.94
C ALA A 16 3.53 0.61 2.70
N VAL A 17 2.38 1.15 2.32
CA VAL A 17 2.26 2.16 1.26
C VAL A 17 1.62 3.41 1.84
N SER A 18 2.00 4.58 1.33
CA SER A 18 1.48 5.86 1.80
C SER A 18 1.17 6.82 0.66
N ILE A 19 0.26 7.75 0.93
CA ILE A 19 0.03 8.94 0.11
C ILE A 19 0.57 10.14 0.88
N ALA A 20 1.60 10.77 0.31
CA ALA A 20 2.16 12.02 0.80
C ALA A 20 1.63 13.19 -0.04
N SER A 21 1.15 14.23 0.63
CA SER A 21 0.68 15.46 0.00
C SER A 21 0.99 16.67 0.88
N SER A 22 0.74 17.87 0.36
CA SER A 22 0.93 19.15 1.05
C SER A 22 -0.34 19.58 1.75
N THR A 23 -0.22 20.01 3.02
CA THR A 23 -1.30 20.59 3.82
C THR A 23 -1.78 21.96 3.32
N ASN A 24 -1.03 22.61 2.44
CA ASN A 24 -1.44 23.88 1.83
C ASN A 24 -2.46 23.70 0.70
N ARG A 25 -2.57 22.49 0.13
CA ARG A 25 -3.47 22.20 -1.00
C ARG A 25 -4.57 21.20 -0.65
N TYR A 26 -4.35 20.38 0.38
CA TYR A 26 -5.24 19.29 0.75
C TYR A 26 -5.45 19.26 2.25
N THR A 27 -6.70 19.08 2.66
CA THR A 27 -7.06 18.80 4.04
C THR A 27 -6.86 17.33 4.39
N ILE A 28 -6.99 16.98 5.68
CA ILE A 28 -7.03 15.58 6.11
C ILE A 28 -8.22 14.85 5.47
N ASP A 29 -9.39 15.49 5.42
CA ASP A 29 -10.59 14.91 4.81
C ASP A 29 -10.38 14.64 3.31
N ASP A 30 -9.60 15.47 2.61
CA ASP A 30 -9.25 15.22 1.21
C ASP A 30 -8.32 14.02 1.04
N LEU A 31 -7.43 13.77 2.01
CA LEU A 31 -6.61 12.57 2.02
C LEU A 31 -7.45 11.33 2.31
N GLU A 32 -8.42 11.40 3.23
CA GLU A 32 -9.31 10.27 3.53
C GLU A 32 -10.13 9.82 2.32
N LYS A 33 -10.47 10.73 1.41
CA LYS A 33 -11.08 10.36 0.10
C LYS A 33 -10.21 9.42 -0.73
N GLN A 34 -8.89 9.39 -0.50
CA GLN A 34 -7.96 8.47 -1.18
C GLN A 34 -7.86 7.10 -0.51
N ARG A 35 -8.51 6.89 0.65
CA ARG A 35 -8.49 5.61 1.36
C ARG A 35 -8.84 4.41 0.46
N PRO A 36 -9.86 4.45 -0.42
CA PRO A 36 -10.16 3.32 -1.32
C PRO A 36 -9.00 3.00 -2.28
N ASN A 37 -8.35 4.03 -2.82
CA ASN A 37 -7.20 3.88 -3.72
C ASN A 37 -5.98 3.33 -2.97
N LEU A 38 -5.72 3.85 -1.76
CA LEU A 38 -4.63 3.40 -0.91
C LEU A 38 -4.77 1.91 -0.55
N LEU A 39 -5.98 1.49 -0.12
CA LEU A 39 -6.26 0.09 0.20
C LEU A 39 -6.19 -0.82 -1.03
N LYS A 40 -6.72 -0.38 -2.17
CA LYS A 40 -6.64 -1.13 -3.43
C LYS A 40 -5.18 -1.37 -3.82
N SER A 41 -4.34 -0.33 -3.78
CA SER A 41 -2.92 -0.45 -4.09
C SER A 41 -2.20 -1.40 -3.13
N ALA A 42 -2.44 -1.27 -1.82
CA ALA A 42 -1.84 -2.17 -0.83
C ALA A 42 -2.21 -3.64 -1.05
N ASN A 43 -3.49 -3.91 -1.35
CA ASN A 43 -3.96 -5.26 -1.62
C ASN A 43 -3.34 -5.83 -2.90
N LEU A 44 -3.24 -5.04 -3.98
CA LEU A 44 -2.60 -5.49 -5.21
C LEU A 44 -1.13 -5.82 -5.00
N ILE A 45 -0.39 -4.97 -4.28
CA ILE A 45 1.02 -5.24 -3.95
C ILE A 45 1.14 -6.51 -3.10
N GLY A 46 0.26 -6.68 -2.10
CA GLY A 46 0.24 -7.86 -1.25
C GLY A 46 0.01 -9.16 -2.01
N SER A 47 -0.94 -9.16 -2.94
CA SER A 47 -1.24 -10.32 -3.80
C SER A 47 -0.07 -10.69 -4.71
N GLU A 48 0.58 -9.71 -5.35
CA GLU A 48 1.72 -9.97 -6.23
C GLU A 48 2.97 -10.39 -5.44
N ALA A 49 3.19 -9.81 -4.26
CA ALA A 49 4.30 -10.15 -3.39
C ALA A 49 4.23 -11.60 -2.86
N GLU A 50 3.02 -12.15 -2.69
CA GLU A 50 2.83 -13.53 -2.26
C GLU A 50 3.27 -14.55 -3.32
N LEU A 51 3.16 -14.20 -4.61
CA LEU A 51 3.55 -15.05 -5.73
C LEU A 51 5.03 -14.90 -6.11
N TRP A 52 5.69 -13.86 -5.61
CA TRP A 52 7.04 -13.51 -6.00
C TRP A 52 8.08 -14.51 -5.46
N GLN A 53 8.97 -14.97 -6.33
CA GLN A 53 10.12 -15.80 -5.99
C GLN A 53 11.41 -15.09 -6.37
N VAL A 54 12.43 -15.20 -5.51
CA VAL A 54 13.76 -14.66 -5.82
C VAL A 54 14.37 -15.40 -7.03
N PRO A 55 14.99 -14.70 -7.99
CA PRO A 55 15.67 -15.35 -9.09
C PRO A 55 16.76 -16.31 -8.61
N THR A 56 16.86 -17.48 -9.24
CA THR A 56 17.97 -18.41 -9.03
C THR A 56 19.02 -18.22 -10.13
N TRP A 57 20.27 -18.03 -9.76
CA TRP A 57 21.40 -18.05 -10.69
C TRP A 57 22.08 -19.42 -10.60
N SER A 58 22.05 -20.18 -11.69
CA SER A 58 22.79 -21.44 -11.88
C SER A 58 23.91 -21.25 -12.86
#